data_AF-A0A3N5EHP8-F1
#
_entry.id   AF-A0A3N5EHP8-F1
#
_cell.length_a   1.000
_cell.length_b   1.000
_cell.length_c   1.000
_cell.angle_alpha   90.00
_cell.angle_beta   90.00
_cell.angle_gamma   90.00
#
_symmetry.space_group_name_H-M   'P 1'
#
loop_
_entity.id
_entity.type
_entity.pdbx_description
1 polymer ?
#
loop_
_entity_poly.entity_id
_entity_poly.type
_entity_poly.pdbx_seq_one_letter_code
_entity_poly.pdbx_strand_id
1 'polypeptide(L)'
;MHYKRLVLLALLGVTLPAFGAKMHAQNSARDHAAEVKAEVPELKAFHTVIYEIWHGAWPKKDTGQLAALLPKVQAGVKSVADAELPGILRDRKTAWEENVKALQVVAADYDSAVEKKDQQKLLDAAEKLHAQYERLVRVIRPALKELEEFHAVLYMLYHYYMPGDSLEQMKSSAAALKEKMVVLDKAMLPERLKSKEPVFTTARQKLATSVDALATTATSDDLKKIKAAAVTVHTDYQVLEKVFE
;
A
#
# COMPACT_ATOMS: atom_id res chain seq x y z
N MET A 1 -28.50 -26.18 79.30
CA MET A 1 -27.24 -26.44 78.57
C MET A 1 -27.42 -26.08 77.11
N HIS A 2 -26.61 -25.12 76.67
CA HIS A 2 -26.14 -24.75 75.33
C HIS A 2 -26.97 -24.96 74.05
N TYR A 3 -27.29 -23.80 73.46
CA TYR A 3 -27.51 -23.50 72.05
C TYR A 3 -26.53 -24.22 71.10
N LYS A 4 -27.06 -24.72 69.97
CA LYS A 4 -26.36 -24.68 68.67
C LYS A 4 -27.33 -24.38 67.54
N ARG A 5 -27.14 -23.20 66.93
CA ARG A 5 -27.68 -22.81 65.62
C ARG A 5 -26.99 -23.66 64.54
N LEU A 6 -27.74 -24.19 63.59
CA LEU A 6 -27.19 -24.64 62.31
C LEU A 6 -27.79 -23.77 61.19
N VAL A 7 -26.90 -23.01 60.56
CA VAL A 7 -27.10 -22.28 59.31
C VAL A 7 -26.82 -23.29 58.19
N LEU A 8 -27.74 -23.47 57.24
CA LEU A 8 -27.44 -24.15 55.99
C LEU A 8 -27.51 -23.14 54.84
N LEU A 9 -26.35 -22.94 54.19
CA LEU A 9 -26.14 -22.13 53.01
C LEU A 9 -26.93 -22.67 51.82
N ALA A 10 -27.61 -21.77 51.10
CA ALA A 10 -28.10 -22.03 49.75
C ALA A 10 -26.95 -21.87 48.74
N LEU A 11 -26.60 -22.95 48.05
CA LEU A 11 -25.69 -22.97 46.91
C LEU A 11 -26.44 -22.50 45.65
N LEU A 12 -26.22 -21.26 45.25
CA LEU A 12 -26.61 -20.72 43.95
C LEU A 12 -25.57 -21.15 42.91
N GLY A 13 -25.89 -22.17 42.11
CA GLY A 13 -25.13 -22.54 40.93
C GLY A 13 -25.34 -21.53 39.81
N VAL A 14 -24.39 -20.62 39.62
CA VAL A 14 -24.34 -19.73 38.45
C VAL A 14 -23.62 -20.47 37.33
N THR A 15 -24.37 -20.98 36.37
CA THR A 15 -23.83 -21.46 35.09
C THR A 15 -23.51 -20.28 34.19
N LEU A 16 -22.23 -19.96 34.04
CA LEU A 16 -21.72 -19.02 33.03
C LEU A 16 -21.83 -19.66 31.63
N PRO A 17 -22.45 -19.01 30.63
CA PRO A 17 -22.38 -19.49 29.26
C PRO A 17 -20.97 -19.25 28.69
N ALA A 18 -20.37 -20.33 28.18
CA ALA A 18 -19.12 -20.30 27.43
C ALA A 18 -19.32 -19.57 26.08
N PHE A 19 -19.20 -18.24 26.07
CA PHE A 19 -19.00 -17.46 24.85
C PHE A 19 -17.49 -17.35 24.59
N GLY A 20 -16.93 -18.34 23.89
CA GLY A 20 -15.50 -18.40 23.66
C GLY A 20 -15.11 -19.33 22.52
N ALA A 21 -15.74 -19.19 21.35
CA ALA A 21 -15.20 -19.73 20.10
C ALA A 21 -15.92 -19.09 18.91
N LYS A 22 -15.15 -18.75 17.86
CA LYS A 22 -15.58 -18.27 16.52
C LYS A 22 -15.49 -16.75 16.24
N MET A 23 -14.37 -16.09 16.58
CA MET A 23 -13.98 -14.84 15.88
C MET A 23 -12.67 -14.93 15.07
N HIS A 24 -11.91 -16.03 15.13
CA HIS A 24 -10.63 -16.12 14.40
C HIS A 24 -10.72 -16.68 12.97
N ALA A 25 -11.83 -17.31 12.57
CA ALA A 25 -11.93 -17.96 11.25
C ALA A 25 -12.52 -17.07 10.13
N GLN A 26 -12.91 -15.82 10.41
CA GLN A 26 -13.58 -14.97 9.40
C GLN A 26 -12.64 -14.13 8.52
N ASN A 27 -11.36 -13.98 8.86
CA ASN A 27 -10.43 -13.13 8.09
C ASN A 27 -9.79 -13.83 6.88
N SER A 28 -9.70 -15.17 6.87
CA SER A 28 -9.10 -15.94 5.78
C SER A 28 -10.03 -16.16 4.58
N ALA A 29 -11.33 -15.87 4.73
CA ALA A 29 -12.35 -16.05 3.69
C ALA A 29 -12.77 -14.76 2.96
N ARG A 30 -12.19 -13.60 3.31
CA ARG A 30 -12.42 -12.34 2.57
C ARG A 30 -11.61 -12.35 1.27
N ASP A 31 -12.23 -11.85 0.21
CA ASP A 31 -11.54 -11.58 -1.05
C ASP A 31 -10.63 -10.37 -0.88
N HIS A 32 -9.32 -10.63 -0.83
CA HIS A 32 -8.26 -9.61 -0.68
C HIS A 32 -7.67 -9.19 -2.03
N ALA A 33 -8.26 -9.60 -3.16
CA ALA A 33 -7.69 -9.37 -4.49
C ALA A 33 -7.54 -7.89 -4.86
N ALA A 34 -8.38 -7.01 -4.30
CA ALA A 34 -8.27 -5.57 -4.50
C ALA A 34 -7.12 -4.96 -3.66
N GLU A 35 -6.82 -5.53 -2.49
CA GLU A 35 -5.81 -4.97 -1.59
C GLU A 35 -4.38 -5.21 -2.07
N VAL A 36 -4.16 -6.24 -2.89
CA VAL A 36 -2.84 -6.63 -3.41
C VAL A 36 -2.52 -6.03 -4.79
N LYS A 37 -3.31 -5.08 -5.27
CA LYS A 37 -3.07 -4.35 -6.53
C LYS A 37 -2.68 -2.91 -6.22
N ALA A 38 -1.52 -2.48 -6.73
CA ALA A 38 -1.05 -1.10 -6.55
C ALA A 38 -1.76 -0.13 -7.54
N GLU A 39 -3.08 -0.06 -7.47
CA GLU A 39 -3.91 0.76 -8.35
C GLU A 39 -4.81 1.70 -7.54
N VAL A 40 -4.91 2.95 -8.00
CA VAL A 40 -5.87 3.94 -7.47
C VAL A 40 -6.80 4.34 -8.64
N PRO A 41 -8.02 3.78 -8.72
CA PRO A 41 -8.94 4.01 -9.83
C PRO A 41 -9.21 5.50 -10.09
N GLU A 42 -9.30 6.32 -9.05
CA GLU A 42 -9.54 7.76 -9.11
C GLU A 42 -8.38 8.49 -9.80
N LEU A 43 -7.13 8.12 -9.49
CA LEU A 43 -5.95 8.67 -10.16
C LEU A 43 -5.92 8.27 -11.64
N LYS A 44 -6.29 7.02 -11.95
CA LYS A 44 -6.39 6.55 -13.33
C LYS A 44 -7.49 7.29 -14.10
N ALA A 45 -8.64 7.52 -13.49
CA ALA A 45 -9.73 8.27 -14.10
C ALA A 45 -9.34 9.73 -14.36
N PHE A 46 -8.65 10.36 -13.40
CA PHE A 46 -8.19 11.75 -13.53
C PHE A 46 -7.20 11.94 -14.68
N HIS A 47 -6.48 10.90 -15.09
CA HIS A 47 -5.60 10.93 -16.28
C HIS A 47 -6.32 11.45 -17.53
N THR A 48 -7.62 11.17 -17.70
CA THR A 48 -8.38 11.65 -18.88
C THR A 48 -8.37 13.18 -18.98
N VAL A 49 -8.52 13.86 -17.84
CA VAL A 49 -8.49 15.33 -17.77
C VAL A 49 -7.07 15.84 -17.98
N ILE A 50 -6.09 15.21 -17.32
CA ILE A 50 -4.67 15.54 -17.48
C ILE A 50 -4.22 15.38 -18.94
N TYR A 51 -4.66 14.34 -19.62
CA TYR A 51 -4.37 14.08 -21.03
C TYR A 51 -4.94 15.20 -21.92
N GLU A 52 -6.20 15.59 -21.70
CA GLU A 52 -6.83 16.68 -22.44
C GLU A 52 -6.07 18.02 -22.26
N ILE A 53 -5.63 18.31 -21.04
CA ILE A 53 -4.80 19.47 -20.71
C ILE A 53 -3.45 19.38 -21.43
N TRP A 54 -2.68 18.32 -21.17
CA TRP A 54 -1.26 18.25 -21.51
C TRP A 54 -1.00 17.89 -22.98
N HIS A 55 -1.81 17.03 -23.57
CA HIS A 55 -1.66 16.62 -24.97
C HIS A 55 -2.60 17.40 -25.92
N GLY A 56 -3.58 18.14 -25.38
CA GLY A 56 -4.54 18.92 -26.16
C GLY A 56 -4.34 20.44 -26.06
N ALA A 57 -4.76 21.01 -24.93
CA ALA A 57 -4.90 22.46 -24.77
C ALA A 57 -3.55 23.19 -24.55
N TRP A 58 -2.70 22.66 -23.67
CA TRP A 58 -1.40 23.26 -23.31
C TRP A 58 -0.44 23.46 -24.49
N PRO A 59 -0.17 22.46 -25.37
CA PRO A 59 0.77 22.65 -26.49
C PRO A 59 0.28 23.67 -27.52
N LYS A 60 -1.04 23.90 -27.59
CA LYS A 60 -1.66 24.93 -28.45
C LYS A 60 -1.75 26.29 -27.77
N LYS A 61 -1.37 26.39 -26.49
CA LYS A 61 -1.59 27.54 -25.62
C LYS A 61 -3.07 27.98 -25.58
N ASP A 62 -3.99 27.02 -25.69
CA ASP A 62 -5.43 27.28 -25.67
C ASP A 62 -5.92 27.55 -24.24
N THR A 63 -5.70 28.78 -23.77
CA THR A 63 -6.09 29.20 -22.43
C THR A 63 -7.61 29.24 -22.23
N GLY A 64 -8.38 29.32 -23.31
CA GLY A 64 -9.84 29.20 -23.27
C GLY A 64 -10.27 27.77 -22.93
N GLN A 65 -9.69 26.77 -23.62
CA GLN A 65 -9.94 25.37 -23.30
C GLN A 65 -9.41 24.99 -21.91
N LEU A 66 -8.22 25.47 -21.53
CA LEU A 66 -7.70 25.26 -20.17
C LEU A 66 -8.68 25.80 -19.10
N ALA A 67 -9.13 27.04 -19.24
CA ALA A 67 -10.12 27.61 -18.32
C ALA A 67 -11.43 26.79 -18.29
N ALA A 68 -11.90 26.29 -19.43
CA ALA A 68 -13.09 25.45 -19.52
C ALA A 68 -12.93 24.07 -18.84
N LEU A 69 -11.70 23.60 -18.64
CA LEU A 69 -11.41 22.33 -17.97
C LEU A 69 -11.36 22.43 -16.45
N LEU A 70 -11.34 23.64 -15.88
CA LEU A 70 -11.26 23.86 -14.43
C LEU A 70 -12.27 23.02 -13.62
N PRO A 71 -13.57 22.93 -13.98
CA PRO A 71 -14.51 22.08 -13.22
C PRO A 71 -14.10 20.60 -13.19
N LYS A 72 -13.55 20.08 -14.30
CA LYS A 72 -13.06 18.70 -14.36
C LYS A 72 -11.78 18.53 -13.55
N VAL A 73 -10.90 19.54 -13.51
CA VAL A 73 -9.71 19.56 -12.66
C VAL A 73 -10.11 19.48 -11.19
N GLN A 74 -11.01 20.36 -10.74
CA GLN A 74 -11.49 20.38 -9.36
C GLN A 74 -12.14 19.05 -8.96
N ALA A 75 -12.98 18.48 -9.83
CA ALA A 75 -13.60 17.18 -9.58
C ALA A 75 -12.56 16.05 -9.47
N GLY A 76 -11.59 15.98 -10.40
CA GLY A 76 -10.56 14.96 -10.39
C GLY A 76 -9.63 15.05 -9.18
N VAL A 77 -9.21 16.25 -8.80
CA VAL A 77 -8.39 16.49 -7.60
C VAL A 77 -9.15 16.10 -6.33
N LYS A 78 -10.45 16.42 -6.25
CA LYS A 78 -11.29 15.98 -5.14
C LYS A 78 -11.39 14.46 -5.08
N SER A 79 -11.67 13.78 -6.20
CA SER A 79 -11.74 12.32 -6.23
C SER A 79 -10.44 11.67 -5.80
N VAL A 80 -9.28 12.19 -6.25
CA VAL A 80 -7.97 11.68 -5.82
C VAL A 80 -7.72 11.92 -4.33
N ALA A 81 -8.17 13.05 -3.79
CA ALA A 81 -8.02 13.35 -2.36
C ALA A 81 -8.90 12.47 -1.46
N ASP A 82 -10.08 12.07 -1.95
CA ASP A 82 -11.01 11.20 -1.24
C ASP A 82 -10.70 9.70 -1.45
N ALA A 83 -9.74 9.36 -2.32
CA ALA A 83 -9.44 7.99 -2.69
C ALA A 83 -8.83 7.18 -1.54
N GLU A 84 -9.35 5.97 -1.33
CA GLU A 84 -8.77 5.02 -0.39
C GLU A 84 -7.58 4.31 -1.04
N LEU A 85 -6.43 4.30 -0.36
CA LEU A 85 -5.29 3.53 -0.83
C LEU A 85 -5.53 2.03 -0.61
N PRO A 86 -5.30 1.19 -1.63
CA PRO A 86 -5.31 -0.25 -1.45
C PRO A 86 -4.25 -0.66 -0.43
N GLY A 87 -4.51 -1.78 0.25
CA GLY A 87 -3.69 -2.28 1.35
C GLY A 87 -2.19 -2.37 1.04
N ILE A 88 -1.82 -2.83 -0.16
CA ILE A 88 -0.44 -2.96 -0.63
C ILE A 88 0.31 -1.61 -0.73
N LEU A 89 -0.41 -0.49 -0.75
CA LEU A 89 0.17 0.85 -0.77
C LEU A 89 0.24 1.48 0.63
N ARG A 90 -0.05 0.72 1.71
CA ARG A 90 -0.03 1.22 3.09
C ARG A 90 1.28 1.89 3.47
N ASP A 91 2.41 1.30 3.10
CA ASP A 91 3.74 1.85 3.43
C ASP A 91 4.04 3.15 2.68
N ARG A 92 3.28 3.46 1.63
CA ARG A 92 3.39 4.68 0.82
C ARG A 92 2.40 5.76 1.22
N LYS A 93 1.58 5.53 2.25
CA LYS A 93 0.50 6.44 2.67
C LYS A 93 1.00 7.85 2.94
N THR A 94 2.12 8.02 3.66
CA THR A 94 2.67 9.35 3.95
C THR A 94 3.04 10.09 2.67
N ALA A 95 3.78 9.45 1.76
CA ALA A 95 4.18 10.04 0.49
C ALA A 95 2.97 10.37 -0.40
N TRP A 96 1.93 9.52 -0.39
CA TRP A 96 0.66 9.78 -1.08
C TRP A 96 -0.02 11.03 -0.54
N GLU A 97 -0.24 11.10 0.78
CA GLU A 97 -0.92 12.23 1.42
C GLU A 97 -0.19 13.57 1.18
N GLU A 98 1.14 13.57 1.22
CA GLU A 98 1.95 14.75 0.90
C GLU A 98 1.78 15.17 -0.57
N ASN A 99 1.78 14.23 -1.50
CA ASN A 99 1.61 14.53 -2.92
C ASN A 99 0.17 14.91 -3.29
N VAL A 100 -0.84 14.41 -2.56
CA VAL A 100 -2.24 14.84 -2.69
C VAL A 100 -2.39 16.29 -2.23
N LYS A 101 -1.78 16.66 -1.10
CA LYS A 101 -1.77 18.06 -0.62
C LYS A 101 -1.10 18.98 -1.64
N ALA A 102 0.02 18.57 -2.21
CA ALA A 102 0.69 19.32 -3.27
C ALA A 102 -0.18 19.45 -4.53
N LEU A 103 -0.92 18.39 -4.91
CA LEU A 103 -1.88 18.44 -6.01
C LEU A 103 -3.00 19.47 -5.76
N GLN A 104 -3.54 19.52 -4.55
CA GLN A 104 -4.56 20.50 -4.17
C GLN A 104 -4.04 21.94 -4.26
N VAL A 105 -2.79 22.20 -3.86
CA VAL A 105 -2.15 23.51 -4.00
C VAL A 105 -2.04 23.92 -5.47
N VAL A 106 -1.57 23.01 -6.33
CA VAL A 106 -1.45 23.28 -7.77
C VAL A 106 -2.82 23.52 -8.41
N ALA A 107 -3.86 22.80 -7.97
CA ALA A 107 -5.22 23.02 -8.43
C ALA A 107 -5.76 24.41 -8.04
N ALA A 108 -5.42 24.89 -6.84
CA ALA A 108 -5.77 26.25 -6.40
C ALA A 108 -5.03 27.33 -7.21
N ASP A 109 -3.76 27.10 -7.57
CA ASP A 109 -3.02 27.99 -8.47
C ASP A 109 -3.68 28.06 -9.86
N TYR A 110 -4.14 26.90 -10.37
CA TYR A 110 -4.86 26.80 -11.65
C TYR A 110 -6.16 27.60 -11.61
N ASP A 111 -6.98 27.38 -10.57
CA ASP A 111 -8.24 28.10 -10.32
C ASP A 111 -8.01 29.62 -10.27
N SER A 112 -7.04 30.06 -9.46
CA SER A 112 -6.72 31.48 -9.33
C SER A 112 -6.25 32.12 -10.65
N ALA A 113 -5.54 31.37 -11.49
CA ALA A 113 -5.13 31.84 -12.81
C ALA A 113 -6.33 32.00 -13.76
N VAL A 114 -7.31 31.09 -13.70
CA VAL A 114 -8.57 31.20 -14.46
C VAL A 114 -9.38 32.43 -14.00
N GLU A 115 -9.59 32.59 -12.70
CA GLU A 115 -10.33 33.73 -12.13
C GLU A 115 -9.73 35.09 -12.52
N LYS A 116 -8.40 35.19 -12.43
CA LYS A 116 -7.65 36.41 -12.78
C LYS A 116 -7.47 36.60 -14.28
N LYS A 117 -7.89 35.62 -15.10
CA LYS A 117 -7.66 35.59 -16.55
C LYS A 117 -6.18 35.75 -16.90
N ASP A 118 -5.30 35.23 -16.04
CA ASP A 118 -3.84 35.32 -16.17
C ASP A 118 -3.35 34.16 -17.04
N GLN A 119 -3.26 34.43 -18.34
CA GLN A 119 -2.97 33.42 -19.36
C GLN A 119 -1.64 32.69 -19.14
N GLN A 120 -0.58 33.42 -18.75
CA GLN A 120 0.72 32.80 -18.51
C GLN A 120 0.69 31.95 -17.25
N LYS A 121 0.11 32.43 -16.15
CA LYS A 121 -0.03 31.61 -14.94
C LYS A 121 -0.91 30.39 -15.16
N LEU A 122 -1.90 30.45 -16.04
CA LEU A 122 -2.73 29.31 -16.37
C LEU A 122 -1.93 28.23 -17.11
N LEU A 123 -1.04 28.61 -18.04
CA LEU A 123 -0.13 27.68 -18.71
C LEU A 123 0.87 27.07 -17.73
N ASP A 124 1.44 27.88 -16.85
CA ASP A 124 2.40 27.42 -15.83
C ASP A 124 1.71 26.46 -14.84
N ALA A 125 0.49 26.77 -14.41
CA ALA A 125 -0.29 25.93 -13.50
C ALA A 125 -0.69 24.60 -14.16
N ALA A 126 -1.03 24.61 -15.46
CA ALA A 126 -1.34 23.40 -16.22
C ALA A 126 -0.13 22.45 -16.34
N GLU A 127 1.07 22.98 -16.58
CA GLU A 127 2.31 22.19 -16.58
C GLU A 127 2.60 21.60 -15.19
N LYS A 128 2.49 22.43 -14.14
CA LYS A 128 2.63 21.97 -12.75
C LYS A 128 1.62 20.89 -12.40
N LEU A 129 0.39 20.99 -12.88
CA LEU A 129 -0.68 20.02 -12.62
C LEU A 129 -0.32 18.66 -13.20
N HIS A 130 0.13 18.63 -14.46
CA HIS A 130 0.65 17.41 -15.09
C HIS A 130 1.87 16.85 -14.34
N ALA A 131 2.85 17.70 -14.00
CA ALA A 131 4.04 17.26 -13.27
C ALA A 131 3.70 16.67 -11.89
N GLN A 132 2.71 17.22 -11.19
CA GLN A 132 2.25 16.72 -9.89
C GLN A 132 1.42 15.44 -10.01
N TYR A 133 0.59 15.33 -11.05
CA TYR A 133 -0.08 14.07 -11.40
C TYR A 133 0.94 12.93 -11.60
N GLU A 134 1.98 13.18 -12.38
CA GLU A 134 3.05 12.21 -12.62
C GLU A 134 3.81 11.81 -11.34
N ARG A 135 3.93 12.72 -10.36
CA ARG A 135 4.50 12.39 -9.04
C ARG A 135 3.61 11.40 -8.29
N LEU A 136 2.29 11.62 -8.27
CA LEU A 136 1.34 10.68 -7.66
C LEU A 136 1.37 9.31 -8.35
N VAL A 137 1.44 9.28 -9.69
CA VAL A 137 1.60 8.01 -10.43
C VAL A 137 2.89 7.30 -10.00
N ARG A 138 4.00 8.02 -9.83
CA ARG A 138 5.25 7.43 -9.33
C ARG A 138 5.14 6.91 -7.90
N VAL A 139 4.38 7.56 -7.03
CA VAL A 139 4.16 7.08 -5.66
C VAL A 139 3.46 5.72 -5.66
N ILE A 140 2.46 5.50 -6.52
CA ILE A 140 1.72 4.23 -6.50
C ILE A 140 2.37 3.15 -7.38
N ARG A 141 3.17 3.54 -8.37
CA ARG A 141 3.76 2.58 -9.31
C ARG A 141 4.91 1.81 -8.63
N PRO A 142 4.95 0.47 -8.76
CA PRO A 142 6.08 -0.30 -8.28
C PRO A 142 7.34 0.04 -9.10
N ALA A 143 8.50 0.01 -8.44
CA ALA A 143 9.77 0.25 -9.11
C ALA A 143 10.15 -0.90 -10.06
N LEU A 144 9.81 -2.14 -9.67
CA LEU A 144 9.98 -3.38 -10.41
C LEU A 144 8.73 -4.25 -10.25
N LYS A 145 8.33 -4.94 -11.32
CA LYS A 145 7.19 -5.86 -11.30
C LYS A 145 7.44 -7.03 -10.35
N GLU A 146 8.66 -7.56 -10.36
CA GLU A 146 9.08 -8.69 -9.53
C GLU A 146 9.00 -8.35 -8.03
N LEU A 147 9.31 -7.11 -7.66
CA LEU A 147 9.22 -6.63 -6.29
C LEU A 147 7.76 -6.46 -5.85
N GLU A 148 6.87 -6.01 -6.74
CA GLU A 148 5.42 -5.95 -6.48
C GLU A 148 4.82 -7.34 -6.29
N GLU A 149 5.15 -8.29 -7.17
CA GLU A 149 4.68 -9.67 -7.05
C GLU A 149 5.18 -10.35 -5.77
N PHE A 150 6.40 -10.04 -5.34
CA PHE A 150 6.92 -10.47 -4.04
C PHE A 150 6.13 -9.82 -2.89
N HIS A 151 5.91 -8.50 -2.96
CA HIS A 151 5.18 -7.77 -1.93
C HIS A 151 3.74 -8.27 -1.78
N ALA A 152 3.03 -8.60 -2.87
CA ALA A 152 1.67 -9.13 -2.80
C ALA A 152 1.57 -10.37 -1.89
N VAL A 153 2.56 -11.28 -1.93
CA VAL A 153 2.61 -12.46 -1.06
C VAL A 153 2.96 -12.07 0.37
N LEU A 154 3.97 -11.22 0.55
CA LEU A 154 4.43 -10.76 1.86
C LEU A 154 3.35 -9.98 2.59
N TYR A 155 2.58 -9.16 1.87
CA TYR A 155 1.46 -8.38 2.36
C TYR A 155 0.42 -9.29 3.03
N MET A 156 0.01 -10.35 2.33
CA MET A 156 -0.93 -11.35 2.86
C MET A 156 -0.36 -12.08 4.07
N LEU A 157 0.91 -12.51 3.99
CA LEU A 157 1.59 -13.15 5.11
C LEU A 157 1.56 -12.26 6.37
N TYR A 158 1.99 -11.01 6.22
CA TYR A 158 2.25 -10.12 7.34
C TYR A 158 0.99 -9.50 7.92
N HIS A 159 0.01 -9.14 7.09
CA HIS A 159 -1.19 -8.42 7.54
C HIS A 159 -2.42 -9.30 7.76
N TYR A 160 -2.44 -10.52 7.21
CA TYR A 160 -3.59 -11.40 7.33
C TYR A 160 -3.28 -12.72 8.01
N TYR A 161 -2.31 -13.48 7.48
CA TYR A 161 -2.06 -14.84 7.96
C TYR A 161 -1.34 -14.85 9.31
N MET A 162 -0.37 -13.96 9.49
CA MET A 162 0.36 -13.83 10.76
C MET A 162 -0.53 -13.33 11.92
N PRO A 163 -1.36 -12.28 11.77
CA PRO A 163 -2.28 -11.86 12.83
C PRO A 163 -3.38 -12.89 13.11
N GLY A 164 -3.75 -13.68 12.10
CA GLY A 164 -4.75 -14.74 12.21
C GLY A 164 -4.23 -16.12 12.61
N ASP A 165 -2.96 -16.24 13.04
CA ASP A 165 -2.31 -17.52 13.42
C ASP A 165 -2.48 -18.64 12.39
N SER A 166 -2.57 -18.27 11.11
CA SER A 166 -2.91 -19.16 10.01
C SER A 166 -1.67 -19.95 9.54
N LEU A 167 -1.23 -20.91 10.35
CA LEU A 167 0.04 -21.62 10.18
C LEU A 167 0.26 -22.18 8.78
N GLU A 168 -0.72 -22.90 8.23
CA GLU A 168 -0.60 -23.51 6.89
C GLU A 168 -0.46 -22.45 5.79
N GLN A 169 -1.22 -21.35 5.89
CA GLN A 169 -1.09 -20.21 4.98
C GLN A 169 0.28 -19.53 5.15
N MET A 170 0.81 -19.43 6.37
CA MET A 170 2.14 -18.88 6.60
C MET A 170 3.25 -19.75 5.98
N LYS A 171 3.13 -21.08 6.09
CA LYS A 171 4.05 -22.02 5.43
C LYS A 171 3.97 -21.92 3.91
N SER A 172 2.75 -21.85 3.36
CA SER A 172 2.52 -21.66 1.93
C SER A 172 3.09 -20.32 1.44
N SER A 173 2.92 -19.23 2.20
CA SER A 173 3.50 -17.93 1.86
C SER A 173 5.03 -17.96 1.91
N ALA A 174 5.64 -18.65 2.87
CA ALA A 174 7.10 -18.80 2.93
C ALA A 174 7.66 -19.49 1.68
N ALA A 175 7.00 -20.56 1.22
CA ALA A 175 7.37 -21.24 -0.04
C ALA A 175 7.19 -20.32 -1.26
N ALA A 176 6.05 -19.63 -1.37
CA ALA A 176 5.79 -18.70 -2.47
C ALA A 176 6.78 -17.52 -2.49
N LEU A 177 7.17 -16.98 -1.33
CA LEU A 177 8.19 -15.93 -1.22
C LEU A 177 9.55 -16.41 -1.72
N LYS A 178 9.93 -17.66 -1.43
CA LYS A 178 11.16 -18.27 -1.94
C LYS A 178 11.15 -18.36 -3.47
N GLU A 179 10.03 -18.77 -4.06
CA GLU A 179 9.87 -18.79 -5.52
C GLU A 179 9.95 -17.39 -6.15
N LYS A 180 9.26 -16.40 -5.55
CA LYS A 180 9.31 -15.01 -6.00
C LYS A 180 10.71 -14.40 -5.86
N MET A 181 11.46 -14.78 -4.82
CA MET A 181 12.84 -14.34 -4.62
C MET A 181 13.75 -14.80 -5.77
N VAL A 182 13.58 -16.02 -6.27
CA VAL A 182 14.34 -16.53 -7.43
C VAL A 182 14.13 -15.67 -8.69
N VAL A 183 12.92 -15.12 -8.86
CA VAL A 183 12.63 -14.21 -9.97
C VAL A 183 13.23 -12.82 -9.70
N LEU A 184 13.06 -12.29 -8.48
CA LEU A 184 13.59 -10.99 -8.08
C LEU A 184 15.14 -10.93 -8.12
N ASP A 185 15.82 -12.03 -7.83
CA ASP A 185 17.29 -12.15 -7.94
C ASP A 185 17.81 -11.98 -9.38
N LYS A 186 16.95 -12.26 -10.37
CA LYS A 186 17.27 -12.09 -11.80
C LYS A 186 16.81 -10.73 -12.33
N ALA A 187 16.03 -9.98 -11.56
CA ALA A 187 15.52 -8.68 -11.98
C ALA A 187 16.69 -7.70 -12.18
N MET A 188 16.62 -6.93 -13.27
CA MET A 188 17.57 -5.88 -13.58
C MET A 188 16.91 -4.53 -13.37
N LEU A 189 17.65 -3.57 -12.82
CA LEU A 189 17.16 -2.20 -12.77
C LEU A 189 17.06 -1.60 -14.17
N PRO A 190 16.00 -0.82 -14.47
CA PRO A 190 15.95 -0.04 -15.69
C PRO A 190 17.08 0.99 -15.71
N GLU A 191 17.54 1.41 -16.90
CA GLU A 191 18.69 2.31 -17.07
C GLU A 191 18.60 3.57 -16.18
N ARG A 192 17.40 4.14 -16.04
CA ARG A 192 17.14 5.32 -15.18
C ARG A 192 17.46 5.12 -13.69
N LEU A 193 17.59 3.88 -13.22
CA LEU A 193 17.87 3.50 -11.83
C LEU A 193 19.23 2.81 -11.66
N LYS A 194 20.05 2.72 -12.71
CA LYS A 194 21.31 1.97 -12.71
C LYS A 194 22.32 2.46 -11.68
N SER A 195 22.29 3.77 -11.34
CA SER A 195 23.12 4.32 -10.26
C SER A 195 22.80 3.74 -8.89
N LYS A 196 21.59 3.16 -8.70
CA LYS A 196 21.14 2.51 -7.46
C LYS A 196 21.51 1.01 -7.40
N GLU A 197 22.07 0.43 -8.46
CA GLU A 197 22.36 -1.01 -8.59
C GLU A 197 23.18 -1.60 -7.42
N PRO A 198 24.26 -0.94 -6.92
CA PRO A 198 25.03 -1.50 -5.81
C PRO A 198 24.22 -1.63 -4.51
N VAL A 199 23.42 -0.60 -4.20
CA VAL A 199 22.57 -0.57 -2.99
C VAL A 199 21.40 -1.54 -3.14
N PHE A 200 20.78 -1.58 -4.33
CA PHE A 200 19.73 -2.53 -4.66
C PHE A 200 20.21 -3.99 -4.51
N THR A 201 21.37 -4.33 -5.09
CA THR A 201 21.93 -5.68 -5.00
C THR A 201 22.19 -6.09 -3.55
N THR A 202 22.76 -5.18 -2.75
CA THR A 202 23.03 -5.42 -1.32
C THR A 202 21.74 -5.66 -0.53
N ALA A 203 20.74 -4.79 -0.69
CA ALA A 203 19.45 -4.93 -0.01
C ALA A 203 18.69 -6.20 -0.46
N ARG A 204 18.76 -6.53 -1.76
CA ARG A 204 18.17 -7.74 -2.33
C ARG A 204 18.78 -9.01 -1.76
N GLN A 205 20.10 -9.08 -1.64
CA GLN A 205 20.79 -10.23 -1.03
C GLN A 205 20.42 -10.41 0.45
N LYS A 206 20.25 -9.30 1.18
CA LYS A 206 19.78 -9.33 2.56
C LYS A 206 18.36 -9.91 2.65
N LEU A 207 17.45 -9.43 1.79
CA LEU A 207 16.09 -9.98 1.69
C LEU A 207 16.09 -11.47 1.34
N ALA A 208 16.91 -11.90 0.38
CA ALA A 208 17.02 -13.31 0.02
C ALA A 208 17.44 -14.17 1.22
N THR A 209 18.39 -13.69 2.02
CA THR A 209 18.84 -14.39 3.23
C THR A 209 17.72 -14.54 4.26
N SER A 210 16.92 -13.49 4.49
CA SER A 210 15.80 -13.59 5.44
C SER A 210 14.65 -14.45 4.92
N VAL A 211 14.39 -14.45 3.61
CA VAL A 211 13.44 -15.38 2.97
C VAL A 211 13.87 -16.83 3.17
N ASP A 212 15.17 -17.13 3.04
CA ASP A 212 15.69 -18.48 3.23
C ASP A 212 15.58 -18.95 4.68
N ALA A 213 15.85 -18.04 5.62
CA ALA A 213 15.64 -18.28 7.03
C ALA A 213 14.15 -18.53 7.35
N LEU A 214 13.24 -17.74 6.78
CA LEU A 214 11.80 -17.94 6.93
C LEU A 214 11.35 -19.30 6.35
N ALA A 215 11.75 -19.64 5.12
CA ALA A 215 11.41 -20.90 4.49
C ALA A 215 11.91 -22.11 5.29
N THR A 216 13.14 -22.03 5.81
CA THR A 216 13.69 -23.08 6.70
C THR A 216 12.88 -23.17 8.00
N THR A 217 12.59 -22.04 8.64
CA THR A 217 11.84 -21.99 9.91
C THR A 217 10.40 -22.50 9.75
N ALA A 218 9.78 -22.24 8.60
CA ALA A 218 8.43 -22.68 8.26
C ALA A 218 8.29 -24.21 8.13
N THR A 219 9.39 -24.96 8.06
CA THR A 219 9.33 -26.44 8.15
C THR A 219 8.99 -26.95 9.56
N SER A 220 9.10 -26.08 10.58
CA SER A 220 8.69 -26.38 11.95
C SER A 220 7.23 -25.99 12.22
N ASP A 221 6.69 -26.42 13.36
CA ASP A 221 5.38 -25.98 13.87
C ASP A 221 5.51 -24.87 14.94
N ASP A 222 6.71 -24.28 15.07
CA ASP A 222 6.96 -23.20 16.03
C ASP A 222 6.44 -21.86 15.47
N LEU A 223 5.13 -21.64 15.63
CA LEU A 223 4.44 -20.45 15.17
C LEU A 223 5.15 -19.16 15.59
N LYS A 224 5.65 -19.09 16.83
CA LYS A 224 6.36 -17.90 17.35
C LYS A 224 7.62 -17.60 16.54
N LYS A 225 8.42 -18.63 16.22
CA LYS A 225 9.62 -18.46 15.38
C LYS A 225 9.27 -18.07 13.95
N ILE A 226 8.22 -18.67 13.37
CA ILE A 226 7.78 -18.32 12.01
C ILE A 226 7.35 -16.85 11.96
N LYS A 227 6.58 -16.36 12.93
CA LYS A 227 6.19 -14.95 13.02
C LYS A 227 7.41 -14.03 13.12
N ALA A 228 8.38 -14.38 13.97
CA ALA A 228 9.60 -13.59 14.12
C ALA A 228 10.39 -13.51 12.80
N ALA A 229 10.53 -14.62 12.08
CA ALA A 229 11.18 -14.65 10.77
C ALA A 229 10.41 -13.84 9.72
N ALA A 230 9.07 -13.91 9.70
CA ALA A 230 8.24 -13.11 8.79
C ALA A 230 8.38 -11.61 9.03
N VAL A 231 8.54 -11.18 10.30
CA VAL A 231 8.85 -9.79 10.65
C VAL A 231 10.20 -9.37 10.08
N THR A 232 11.22 -10.22 10.17
CA THR A 232 12.54 -9.92 9.57
C THR A 232 12.45 -9.77 8.05
N VAL A 233 11.74 -10.66 7.36
CA VAL A 233 11.51 -10.55 5.90
C VAL A 233 10.82 -9.23 5.56
N HIS A 234 9.79 -8.84 6.33
CA HIS A 234 9.11 -7.57 6.13
C HIS A 234 10.03 -6.36 6.31
N THR A 235 10.86 -6.35 7.35
CA THR A 235 11.83 -5.27 7.58
C THR A 235 12.86 -5.18 6.46
N ASP A 236 13.40 -6.31 5.99
CA ASP A 236 14.37 -6.30 4.89
C ASP A 236 13.73 -5.92 3.55
N TYR A 237 12.47 -6.28 3.33
CA TYR A 237 11.68 -5.81 2.19
C TYR A 237 11.56 -4.28 2.20
N GLN A 238 11.21 -3.68 3.35
CA GLN A 238 11.12 -2.21 3.46
C GLN A 238 12.47 -1.52 3.21
N VAL A 239 13.58 -2.14 3.61
CA VAL A 239 14.92 -1.62 3.28
C VAL A 239 15.18 -1.67 1.77
N LEU A 240 14.78 -2.75 1.09
CA LEU A 240 14.89 -2.86 -0.37
C LEU A 240 13.97 -1.85 -1.09
N GLU A 241 12.74 -1.66 -0.62
CA GLU A 241 11.81 -0.71 -1.22
C GLU A 241 12.33 0.73 -1.14
N LYS A 242 12.89 1.13 0.01
CA LYS A 242 13.48 2.46 0.23
C LYS A 242 14.63 2.80 -0.71
N VAL A 243 15.22 1.81 -1.38
CA VAL A 243 16.18 2.08 -2.45
C VAL A 243 15.55 2.94 -3.54
N PHE A 244 14.24 2.84 -3.78
CA PHE A 244 13.55 3.50 -4.89
C PHE A 244 12.95 4.86 -4.57
N GLU A 245 12.88 5.22 -3.29
CA GLU A 245 12.54 6.57 -2.81
C GLU A 245 13.67 7.57 -3.13
#